data_AF-A0AAQ2XIX0-F1
#
_entry.id   AF-A0AAQ2XIX0-F1
#
_cell.length_a   1.000
_cell.length_b   1.000
_cell.length_c   1.000
_cell.angle_alpha   90.00
_cell.angle_beta   90.00
_cell.angle_gamma   90.00
#
_symmetry.space_group_name_H-M   'P 1'
#
loop_
_entity.id
_entity.type
_entity.pdbx_description
1 polymer ?
#
loop_
_entity_poly.entity_id
_entity_poly.type
_entity_poly.pdbx_seq_one_letter_code
_entity_poly.pdbx_strand_id
1 'polypeptide(L)' 'MKEAFRKLRNNAYVVFVSKTIFYFLILLALVYLYNYSGMSQSNFIYNEF' A
#
# COMPACT_ATOMS: atom_id res chain seq x y z
N MET A 1 -17.20 -6.31 23.15
CA MET A 1 -16.62 -5.94 21.83
C MET A 1 -16.16 -4.49 21.77
N LYS A 2 -17.02 -3.49 22.03
CA LYS A 2 -16.67 -2.06 21.97
C LYS A 2 -15.53 -1.62 22.91
N GLU A 3 -15.50 -2.17 24.13
CA GLU A 3 -14.46 -1.90 25.14
C GLU A 3 -13.05 -2.33 24.69
N ALA A 4 -12.93 -3.51 24.07
CA ALA A 4 -11.66 -4.02 23.55
C ALA A 4 -11.12 -3.13 22.42
N PHE A 5 -12.01 -2.67 21.53
CA PHE A 5 -11.67 -1.76 20.44
C PHE A 5 -11.18 -0.40 20.95
N ARG A 6 -11.80 0.11 22.03
CA ARG A 6 -11.41 1.37 22.68
C ARG A 6 -10.05 1.26 23.37
N LYS A 7 -9.75 0.10 23.99
CA LYS A 7 -8.47 -0.19 24.63
C LYS A 7 -7.33 -0.32 23.61
N LEU A 8 -7.58 -0.98 22.47
CA LEU A 8 -6.66 -1.05 21.34
C LEU A 8 -6.37 0.34 20.74
N ARG A 9 -7.41 1.17 20.57
CA ARG A 9 -7.26 2.54 20.03
C ARG A 9 -6.50 3.49 20.96
N ASN A 10 -6.54 3.25 22.27
CA ASN A 10 -5.79 4.05 23.25
C ASN A 10 -4.31 3.63 23.34
N ASN A 11 -3.92 2.48 22.78
CA ASN A 11 -2.53 2.06 22.76
C ASN A 11 -1.80 2.73 21.58
N ALA A 12 -0.94 3.71 21.89
CA ALA A 12 -0.17 4.46 20.90
C ALA A 12 0.64 3.54 19.96
N TYR A 13 1.19 2.43 20.45
CA TYR A 13 1.93 1.47 19.64
C TYR A 13 1.05 0.78 18.60
N VAL A 14 -0.18 0.40 18.98
CA VAL A 14 -1.13 -0.25 18.06
C VAL A 14 -1.59 0.73 16.99
N VAL A 15 -1.86 1.99 17.37
CA VAL A 15 -2.22 3.04 16.41
C VAL A 15 -1.06 3.35 15.47
N PHE A 16 0.17 3.39 15.97
CA PHE A 16 1.36 3.60 15.15
C PHE A 16 1.58 2.47 14.14
N VAL A 17 1.60 1.22 14.61
CA VAL A 17 1.82 0.03 13.76
C VAL A 17 0.72 -0.11 12.71
N SER A 18 -0.55 0.10 13.09
CA SER A 18 -1.67 0.03 12.14
C SER A 18 -1.59 1.11 11.06
N LYS A 19 -1.21 2.35 11.40
CA LYS A 19 -0.96 3.41 10.42
C LYS A 19 0.19 3.03 9.49
N THR A 20 1.32 2.54 10.02
CA THR A 20 2.47 2.12 9.22
C THR A 20 2.10 1.02 8.23
N ILE A 21 1.41 -0.04 8.69
CA ILE A 21 0.94 -1.13 7.82
C ILE A 21 -0.02 -0.59 6.76
N PHE A 22 -0.95 0.30 7.13
CA PHE A 22 -1.91 0.88 6.20
C PHE A 22 -1.22 1.67 5.08
N TYR A 23 -0.31 2.59 5.42
CA TYR A 23 0.43 3.35 4.40
C TYR A 23 1.36 2.47 3.57
N PHE A 24 1.95 1.43 4.17
CA PHE A 24 2.77 0.46 3.44
C PHE A 24 1.94 -0.31 2.40
N LEU A 25 0.74 -0.77 2.76
CA LEU A 25 -0.16 -1.44 1.82
C LEU A 25 -0.61 -0.51 0.68
N ILE A 26 -0.84 0.77 0.96
CA ILE A 26 -1.11 1.77 -0.07
C ILE A 26 0.06 1.88 -1.06
N LEU A 27 1.30 1.95 -0.56
CA LEU A 27 2.49 1.98 -1.41
C LEU A 27 2.62 0.71 -2.26
N LEU A 28 2.39 -0.47 -1.69
CA LEU A 28 2.39 -1.72 -2.45
C LEU A 28 1.32 -1.74 -3.54
N ALA A 29 0.11 -1.27 -3.23
CA ALA A 29 -0.97 -1.17 -4.21
C ALA A 29 -0.62 -0.20 -5.34
N LEU A 30 -0.02 0.95 -5.02
CA LEU A 30 0.47 1.91 -6.00
C LEU A 30 1.54 1.29 -6.92
N VAL A 31 2.53 0.60 -6.35
CA VAL A 31 3.58 -0.08 -7.14
C VAL A 31 2.99 -1.18 -8.01
N TYR A 32 2.06 -1.97 -7.47
CA TYR A 32 1.37 -3.02 -8.22
C TYR A 32 0.59 -2.44 -9.40
N LEU A 33 -0.20 -1.39 -9.15
CA LEU A 33 -0.97 -0.70 -10.18
C LEU A 33 -0.08 -0.01 -11.21
N TYR A 34 1.06 0.55 -10.80
CA TYR A 34 2.04 1.18 -11.70
C TYR A 34 2.68 0.16 -12.65
N ASN A 35 2.97 -1.05 -12.17
CA ASN A 35 3.45 -2.12 -13.04
C ASN A 35 2.33 -2.60 -13.98
N TYR A 36 1.12 -2.78 -13.45
CA TYR A 36 -0.03 -3.22 -14.24
C TYR A 36 -0.49 -2.20 -15.28
N SER A 37 -0.33 -0.90 -15.02
CA SER A 37 -0.74 0.17 -15.95
C SER A 37 0.14 0.25 -17.21
N GLY A 38 1.14 -0.63 -17.34
CA GLY A 38 2.00 -0.68 -18.52
C GLY A 38 2.87 0.57 -18.67
N MET A 39 3.01 1.40 -17.63
CA MET A 39 3.87 2.59 -17.67
C MET A 39 5.35 2.25 -17.81
N SER A 40 5.77 1.04 -17.43
CA SER A 40 7.10 0.48 -17.72
C SER A 40 7.25 0.00 -19.17
N GLN A 41 6.13 -0.24 -19.85
CA GLN A 41 6.06 -0.50 -21.29
C GLN A 41 5.97 0.84 -22.00
N SER A 42 7.02 1.66 -21.85
CA SER A 42 7.45 2.49 -22.97
C SER A 42 7.46 1.56 -24.18
N ASN A 43 6.57 1.79 -25.14
CA ASN A 43 6.64 1.17 -26.46
C ASN A 43 7.96 1.64 -27.05
N PHE A 44 9.05 1.00 -26.63
CA PHE A 44 10.37 1.25 -27.16
C PHE A 44 10.27 0.81 -28.61
N ILE A 45 10.46 1.76 -29.53
CA ILE A 45 10.20 1.63 -30.98
C ILE A 45 11.02 0.49 -31.65
N TYR A 46 11.82 -0.25 -30.88
CA TYR A 46 12.58 -1.42 -31.34
C TYR A 46 11.96 -2.77 -30.99
N ASN A 47 10.81 -2.82 -30.30
CA ASN A 47 10.13 -4.09 -29.99
C ASN A 47 9.36 -4.68 -31.21
N GLU A 48 9.57 -4.12 -32.40
CA GLU A 48 9.03 -4.60 -33.68
C GLU A 48 10.09 -5.32 -34.54
N PHE A 49 11.26 -5.66 -33.98
CA PHE A 49 12.29 -6.49 -34.61
C PHE A 49 12.43 -7.86 -33.95
#